data_AF-A0A2K9NHB5-F1
#
_entry.id   AF-A0A2K9NHB5-F1
#
_cell.length_a   1.000
_cell.length_b   1.000
_cell.length_c   1.000
_cell.angle_alpha   90.00
_cell.angle_beta   90.00
_cell.angle_gamma   90.00
#
_symmetry.space_group_name_H-M   'P 1'
#
loop_
_entity.id
_entity.type
_entity.pdbx_description
1 polymer ?
#
loop_
_entity_poly.entity_id
_entity_poly.type
_entity_poly.pdbx_seq_one_letter_code
_entity_poly.pdbx_strand_id
1 'polypeptide(L)'
;MTMANLKALCRDTGRIEKGEWLRLYVDLDPDKDVFVLARGITKPFRDEVQRRVRQLAMQHGGDASNAPPEVIQRVDKEMYIERLLMDVKGLDDDGTPVSFERFCELLHQDEFIELWLATQKAIQIFSGIKVEDANAAAKN
;
A
#
# COMPACT_ATOMS: atom_id res chain seq x y z
N MET A 1 -19.89 21.11 -22.87
CA MET A 1 -18.74 20.38 -22.31
C MET A 1 -18.11 21.24 -21.24
N THR A 2 -18.04 20.76 -20.01
CA THR A 2 -17.33 21.45 -18.92
C THR A 2 -15.84 21.18 -19.07
N MET A 3 -14.99 22.22 -19.13
CA MET A 3 -13.54 22.03 -19.21
C MET A 3 -13.00 21.50 -17.88
N ALA A 4 -12.05 20.56 -17.95
CA ALA A 4 -11.34 20.07 -16.78
C ALA A 4 -10.42 21.17 -16.22
N ASN A 5 -10.37 21.28 -14.89
CA ASN A 5 -9.51 22.26 -14.21
C ASN A 5 -8.11 21.66 -14.01
N LEU A 6 -7.07 22.32 -14.53
CA LEU A 6 -5.67 21.90 -14.37
C LEU A 6 -5.24 21.74 -12.91
N LYS A 7 -5.75 22.57 -12.00
CA LYS A 7 -5.50 22.48 -10.56
C LYS A 7 -6.13 21.23 -9.94
N ALA A 8 -7.23 20.73 -10.50
CA ALA A 8 -7.81 19.45 -10.08
C ALA A 8 -6.96 18.24 -10.52
N LEU A 9 -6.04 18.45 -11.47
CA LEU A 9 -5.04 17.46 -11.88
C LEU A 9 -3.72 17.61 -11.10
N CYS A 10 -3.56 18.68 -10.32
CA CYS A 10 -2.41 18.85 -9.45
C CYS A 10 -2.57 17.96 -8.22
N ARG A 11 -1.51 17.20 -7.94
CA ARG A 11 -1.41 16.37 -6.75
C ARG A 11 -1.24 17.26 -5.52
N ASP A 12 -2.12 17.12 -4.53
CA ASP A 12 -1.98 17.79 -3.23
C ASP A 12 -0.90 17.08 -2.40
N THR A 13 0.34 17.51 -2.58
CA THR A 13 1.51 16.95 -1.89
C THR A 13 1.41 17.10 -0.37
N GLY A 14 0.85 18.20 0.13
CA GLY A 14 0.70 18.43 1.57
C GLY A 14 -0.26 17.44 2.22
N ARG A 15 -1.38 17.14 1.56
CA ARG A 15 -2.33 16.09 2.00
C ARG A 15 -1.68 14.72 2.00
N ILE A 16 -0.92 14.41 0.95
CA ILE A 16 -0.29 13.10 0.76
C ILE A 16 0.82 12.82 1.78
N GLU A 17 1.57 13.85 2.19
CA GLU A 17 2.62 13.73 3.20
C GLU A 17 2.07 13.64 4.63
N LYS A 18 0.98 14.35 4.93
CA LYS A 18 0.31 14.29 6.24
C LYS A 18 -0.43 12.97 6.47
N GLY A 19 -0.92 12.38 5.39
CA GLY A 19 -1.72 11.16 5.40
C GLY A 19 -3.20 11.43 5.58
N GLU A 20 -4.00 10.43 5.25
CA GLU A 20 -5.46 10.47 5.32
C GLU A 20 -6.03 9.10 5.67
N TRP A 21 -7.22 9.10 6.28
CA TRP A 21 -8.00 7.89 6.49
C TRP A 21 -8.57 7.39 5.16
N LEU A 22 -8.02 6.27 4.69
CA LEU A 22 -8.40 5.61 3.46
C LEU A 22 -9.31 4.44 3.78
N ARG A 23 -10.44 4.32 3.08
CA ARG A 23 -11.30 3.15 3.18
C ARG A 23 -10.65 1.96 2.48
N LEU A 24 -10.60 0.81 3.16
CA LEU A 24 -10.25 -0.46 2.54
C LEU A 24 -11.51 -1.05 1.94
N TYR A 25 -11.48 -1.36 0.64
CA TYR A 25 -12.55 -2.09 -0.02
C TYR A 25 -12.25 -3.58 0.10
N VAL A 26 -12.85 -4.21 1.10
CA VAL A 26 -12.78 -5.66 1.34
C VAL A 26 -14.18 -6.21 1.14
N ASP A 27 -14.39 -7.04 0.11
CA ASP A 27 -15.71 -7.55 -0.30
C ASP A 27 -16.28 -8.63 0.65
N LEU A 28 -15.87 -8.63 1.92
CA LEU A 28 -16.23 -9.66 2.90
C LEU A 28 -17.48 -9.29 3.72
N ASP A 29 -17.70 -8.00 3.97
CA ASP A 29 -18.85 -7.50 4.75
C ASP A 29 -19.27 -6.11 4.25
N PRO A 30 -20.38 -5.98 3.50
CA PRO A 30 -20.81 -4.71 2.91
C PRO A 30 -21.30 -3.69 3.95
N ASP A 31 -21.57 -4.11 5.19
CA ASP A 31 -22.10 -3.25 6.25
C ASP A 31 -21.00 -2.72 7.19
N LYS A 32 -19.76 -3.20 7.05
CA LYS A 32 -18.61 -2.78 7.87
C LYS A 32 -17.54 -2.08 7.03
N ASP A 33 -17.15 -0.90 7.50
CA ASP A 33 -16.06 -0.14 6.87
C ASP A 33 -14.76 -0.26 7.66
N VAL A 34 -13.71 -0.75 7.00
CA VAL A 34 -12.33 -0.71 7.51
C VAL A 34 -11.63 0.52 6.95
N PHE A 35 -10.88 1.23 7.80
CA PHE A 35 -10.07 2.38 7.38
C PHE A 35 -8.64 2.24 7.86
N VAL A 36 -7.70 2.70 7.02
CA VAL A 36 -6.27 2.82 7.35
C VAL A 36 -5.85 4.28 7.25
N LEU A 37 -5.14 4.80 8.25
CA LEU A 37 -4.49 6.09 8.16
C LEU A 37 -3.14 5.89 7.47
N ALA A 38 -2.98 6.47 6.29
CA ALA A 38 -1.76 6.30 5.52
C ALA A 38 -1.32 7.56 4.77
N ARG A 39 0.00 7.73 4.65
CA ARG A 39 0.64 8.65 3.71
C ARG A 39 0.61 8.05 2.31
N GLY A 40 0.69 8.90 1.30
CA GLY A 40 0.81 8.42 -0.08
C GLY A 40 2.25 8.30 -0.56
N ILE A 41 2.40 7.64 -1.70
CA ILE A 41 3.66 7.27 -2.35
C ILE A 41 4.27 8.50 -3.04
N THR A 42 5.19 9.17 -2.34
CA THR A 42 5.92 10.34 -2.84
C THR A 42 7.22 9.94 -3.55
N LYS A 43 7.90 10.93 -4.16
CA LYS A 43 9.26 10.71 -4.73
C LYS A 43 10.27 10.27 -3.65
N PRO A 44 10.37 10.94 -2.47
CA PRO A 44 11.23 10.47 -1.39
C PRO A 44 11.01 9.02 -0.98
N PHE A 45 9.75 8.57 -0.91
CA PHE A 45 9.45 7.17 -0.64
C PHE A 45 10.01 6.25 -1.72
N ARG A 46 9.78 6.56 -3.01
CA ARG A 46 10.29 5.75 -4.13
C ARG A 46 11.83 5.70 -4.15
N ASP A 47 12.48 6.82 -3.88
CA ASP A 47 13.94 6.89 -3.80
C ASP A 47 14.47 5.98 -2.68
N GLU A 48 13.78 5.93 -1.54
CA GLU A 48 14.12 5.04 -0.42
C GLU A 48 13.89 3.55 -0.74
N VAL A 49 12.78 3.20 -1.42
CA VAL A 49 12.53 1.84 -1.90
C VAL A 49 13.66 1.40 -2.82
N GLN A 50 14.04 2.24 -3.79
CA GLN A 50 15.14 1.94 -4.70
C GLN A 50 16.46 1.74 -3.96
N ARG A 51 16.71 2.50 -2.88
CA ARG A 51 17.89 2.34 -2.03
C ARG A 51 17.92 0.96 -1.37
N ARG A 52 16.81 0.51 -0.79
CA ARG A 52 16.68 -0.83 -0.20
C ARG A 52 16.81 -1.94 -1.25
N VAL A 53 16.19 -1.79 -2.41
CA VAL A 53 16.32 -2.77 -3.52
C VAL A 53 17.77 -2.88 -3.99
N ARG A 54 18.52 -1.76 -4.07
CA ARG A 54 19.95 -1.80 -4.41
C ARG A 54 20.79 -2.51 -3.34
N GLN A 55 20.47 -2.31 -2.06
CA GLN A 55 21.12 -3.05 -0.96
C GLN A 55 20.84 -4.55 -1.05
N LEU A 56 19.60 -4.92 -1.39
CA LEU A 56 19.24 -6.31 -1.65
C LEU A 56 20.00 -6.87 -2.86
N ALA A 57 20.07 -6.14 -3.97
CA ALA A 57 20.80 -6.54 -5.16
C ALA A 57 22.28 -6.87 -4.86
N MET A 58 22.93 -6.08 -4.00
CA MET A 58 24.32 -6.35 -3.58
C MET A 58 24.48 -7.71 -2.89
N GLN A 59 23.45 -8.21 -2.20
CA GLN A 59 23.46 -9.53 -1.58
C GLN A 59 23.24 -10.68 -2.59
N HIS A 60 22.74 -10.36 -3.78
CA HIS A 60 22.37 -11.30 -4.84
C HIS A 60 23.16 -11.08 -6.13
N GLY A 61 24.46 -10.79 -6.01
CA GLY A 61 25.38 -10.68 -7.16
C GLY A 61 25.24 -9.38 -7.96
N GLY A 62 24.70 -8.32 -7.36
CA GLY A 62 24.51 -7.02 -7.99
C GLY A 62 23.19 -6.87 -8.75
N ASP A 63 22.34 -7.89 -8.76
CA ASP A 63 21.06 -7.89 -9.46
C ASP A 63 19.93 -8.35 -8.52
N ALA A 64 18.99 -7.45 -8.25
CA ALA A 64 17.83 -7.72 -7.41
C ALA A 64 16.87 -8.75 -8.04
N SER A 65 16.90 -8.95 -9.36
CA SER A 65 16.06 -9.97 -10.01
C SER A 65 16.50 -11.41 -9.69
N ASN A 66 17.73 -11.57 -9.17
CA ASN A 66 18.22 -12.84 -8.63
C ASN A 66 17.75 -13.14 -7.20
N ALA A 67 17.11 -12.17 -6.53
CA ALA A 67 16.53 -12.40 -5.22
C ALA A 67 15.23 -13.23 -5.36
N PRO A 68 14.95 -14.15 -4.41
CA PRO A 68 13.66 -14.83 -4.40
C PRO A 68 12.49 -13.83 -4.38
N PRO A 69 11.41 -14.05 -5.15
CA PRO A 69 10.27 -13.13 -5.20
C PRO A 69 9.70 -12.77 -3.83
N GLU A 70 9.71 -13.73 -2.89
CA GLU A 70 9.24 -13.56 -1.52
C GLU A 70 10.07 -12.53 -0.76
N VAL A 71 11.38 -12.46 -1.03
CA VAL A 71 12.28 -11.47 -0.42
C VAL A 71 11.99 -10.08 -0.95
N ILE A 72 11.74 -9.95 -2.26
CA ILE A 72 11.38 -8.67 -2.89
C ILE A 72 10.04 -8.17 -2.35
N GLN A 73 9.05 -9.07 -2.30
CA GLN A 73 7.71 -8.76 -1.80
C GLN A 73 7.75 -8.35 -0.32
N ARG A 74 8.57 -9.02 0.50
CA ARG A 74 8.77 -8.65 1.90
C ARG A 74 9.35 -7.24 2.05
N VAL A 75 10.37 -6.90 1.27
CA VAL A 75 10.97 -5.54 1.31
C VAL A 75 9.97 -4.46 0.91
N ASP A 76 9.14 -4.72 -0.10
CA ASP A 76 8.08 -3.78 -0.49
C ASP A 76 7.05 -3.61 0.64
N LYS A 77 6.57 -4.72 1.20
CA LYS A 77 5.62 -4.71 2.32
C LYS A 77 6.16 -3.97 3.55
N GLU A 78 7.41 -4.26 3.95
CA GLU A 78 8.10 -3.55 5.04
C GLU A 78 8.19 -2.04 4.77
N MET A 79 8.47 -1.65 3.53
CA MET A 79 8.52 -0.23 3.17
C MET A 79 7.19 0.48 3.34
N TYR A 80 6.07 -0.14 2.96
CA TYR A 80 4.75 0.43 3.18
C TYR A 80 4.45 0.57 4.66
N ILE A 81 4.68 -0.49 5.43
CA ILE A 81 4.40 -0.51 6.88
C ILE A 81 5.20 0.57 7.60
N GLU A 82 6.52 0.64 7.36
CA GLU A 82 7.40 1.57 8.09
C GLU A 82 7.21 3.04 7.68
N ARG A 83 6.85 3.31 6.42
CA ARG A 83 6.94 4.67 5.86
C ARG A 83 5.59 5.30 5.55
N LEU A 84 4.57 4.48 5.28
CA LEU A 84 3.27 4.95 4.81
C LEU A 84 2.16 4.74 5.83
N LEU A 85 2.12 3.59 6.51
CA LEU A 85 1.06 3.27 7.45
C LEU A 85 1.25 4.01 8.79
N MET A 86 0.14 4.45 9.39
CA MET A 86 0.15 5.20 10.64
C MET A 86 -0.86 4.70 11.67
N ASP A 87 -2.04 4.23 11.24
CA ASP A 87 -3.08 3.74 12.14
C ASP A 87 -4.14 2.90 11.38
N VAL A 88 -5.01 2.19 12.10
CA VAL A 88 -6.13 1.40 11.56
C VAL A 88 -7.37 1.55 12.44
N LYS A 89 -8.57 1.46 11.85
CA LYS A 89 -9.83 1.39 12.60
C LYS A 89 -10.89 0.62 11.83
N GLY A 90 -11.91 0.14 12.55
CA GLY A 90 -13.03 -0.59 11.97
C GLY A 90 -12.73 -2.05 11.65
N LEU A 91 -11.59 -2.58 12.14
CA LEU A 91 -11.22 -3.99 12.04
C LEU A 91 -11.34 -4.65 13.42
N ASP A 92 -11.99 -5.81 13.48
CA ASP A 92 -12.14 -6.62 14.69
C ASP A 92 -11.68 -8.06 14.43
N ASP A 93 -11.16 -8.69 15.49
CA ASP A 93 -10.76 -10.10 15.55
C ASP A 93 -11.63 -10.76 16.62
N ASP A 94 -12.66 -11.47 16.19
CA ASP A 94 -13.71 -12.07 17.02
C ASP A 94 -14.31 -11.09 18.06
N GLY A 95 -14.65 -9.87 17.60
CA GLY A 95 -15.24 -8.83 18.44
C GLY A 95 -14.22 -8.01 19.25
N THR A 96 -12.92 -8.32 19.14
CA THR A 96 -11.86 -7.52 19.74
C THR A 96 -11.30 -6.53 18.72
N PRO A 97 -11.32 -5.20 18.97
CA PRO A 97 -10.71 -4.24 18.06
C PRO A 97 -9.23 -4.54 17.80
N VAL A 98 -8.84 -4.59 16.52
CA VAL A 98 -7.45 -4.82 16.12
C VAL A 98 -6.66 -3.54 16.31
N SER A 99 -5.56 -3.60 17.08
CA SER A 99 -4.62 -2.48 17.25
C SER A 99 -3.79 -2.25 15.98
N PHE A 100 -3.15 -1.09 15.86
CA PHE A 100 -2.27 -0.81 14.73
C PHE A 100 -1.07 -1.77 14.66
N GLU A 101 -0.47 -2.11 15.80
CA GLU A 101 0.63 -3.07 15.87
C GLU A 101 0.17 -4.44 15.38
N ARG A 102 -0.97 -4.93 15.88
CA ARG A 102 -1.54 -6.21 15.46
C ARG A 102 -1.87 -6.20 13.97
N PHE A 103 -2.43 -5.11 13.45
CA PHE A 103 -2.68 -4.95 12.03
C PHE A 103 -1.39 -5.06 11.21
N CYS A 104 -0.30 -4.40 11.62
CA CYS A 104 0.99 -4.54 10.94
C CYS A 104 1.50 -5.98 10.95
N GLU A 105 1.36 -6.71 12.06
CA GLU A 105 1.71 -8.14 12.13
C GLU A 105 0.86 -9.01 11.20
N LEU A 106 -0.45 -8.75 11.12
CA LEU A 106 -1.36 -9.45 10.24
C LEU A 106 -0.96 -9.25 8.78
N LEU A 107 -0.55 -8.04 8.41
CA LEU A 107 -0.07 -7.78 7.05
C LEU A 107 1.11 -8.65 6.68
N HIS A 108 1.95 -9.14 7.60
CA HIS A 108 3.08 -10.02 7.28
C HIS A 108 2.68 -11.49 7.04
N GLN A 109 1.46 -11.89 7.40
CA GLN A 109 1.01 -13.27 7.33
C GLN A 109 0.35 -13.55 5.97
N ASP A 110 0.68 -14.70 5.36
CA ASP A 110 0.23 -15.05 4.01
C ASP A 110 -1.29 -15.25 3.93
N GLU A 111 -1.92 -15.72 5.02
CA GLU A 111 -3.36 -15.89 5.13
C GLU A 111 -4.15 -14.56 5.06
N PHE A 112 -3.49 -13.42 5.33
CA PHE A 112 -4.08 -12.09 5.25
C PHE A 112 -3.65 -11.33 3.98
N ILE A 113 -3.34 -12.03 2.89
CA ILE A 113 -2.92 -11.42 1.62
C ILE A 113 -3.96 -10.43 1.07
N GLU A 114 -5.26 -10.71 1.20
CA GLU A 114 -6.32 -9.81 0.74
C GLU A 114 -6.34 -8.48 1.51
N LEU A 115 -6.06 -8.53 2.82
CA LEU A 115 -5.94 -7.33 3.65
C LEU A 115 -4.75 -6.47 3.19
N TRP A 116 -3.64 -7.12 2.84
CA TRP A 116 -2.47 -6.46 2.26
C TRP A 116 -2.80 -5.82 0.90
N LEU A 117 -3.43 -6.55 -0.01
CA LEU A 117 -3.78 -6.06 -1.35
C LEU A 117 -4.78 -4.89 -1.27
N ALA A 118 -5.78 -4.97 -0.39
CA ALA A 118 -6.72 -3.88 -0.16
C ALA A 118 -6.01 -2.62 0.36
N THR A 119 -5.08 -2.79 1.31
CA THR A 119 -4.26 -1.70 1.87
C THR A 119 -3.40 -1.05 0.79
N GLN A 120 -2.69 -1.86 0.00
CA GLN A 120 -1.82 -1.38 -1.07
C GLN A 120 -2.63 -0.61 -2.12
N LYS A 121 -3.78 -1.15 -2.54
CA LYS A 121 -4.68 -0.53 -3.52
C LYS A 121 -5.23 0.81 -3.04
N ALA A 122 -5.67 0.90 -1.77
CA ALA A 122 -6.16 2.15 -1.19
C ALA A 122 -5.08 3.24 -1.23
N ILE A 123 -3.85 2.91 -0.86
CA ILE A 123 -2.70 3.84 -0.88
C ILE A 123 -2.33 4.26 -2.30
N GLN A 124 -2.35 3.34 -3.27
CA GLN A 124 -2.07 3.65 -4.67
C GLN A 124 -3.09 4.63 -5.26
N ILE A 125 -4.38 4.40 -5.01
CA ILE A 125 -5.48 5.29 -5.42
C ILE A 125 -5.32 6.67 -4.78
N PHE A 126 -5.09 6.73 -3.46
CA PHE A 126 -4.83 7.98 -2.75
C PHE A 126 -3.61 8.74 -3.32
N SER A 127 -2.60 7.99 -3.73
CA SER A 127 -1.38 8.53 -4.34
C SER A 127 -1.58 8.99 -5.78
N GLY A 128 -2.76 8.81 -6.39
CA GLY A 128 -2.98 9.10 -7.81
C GLY A 128 -2.10 8.26 -8.73
N ILE A 129 -1.64 7.09 -8.26
CA ILE A 129 -1.01 6.10 -9.12
C ILE A 129 -2.15 5.36 -9.81
N LYS A 130 -2.15 5.35 -11.15
CA LYS A 130 -3.09 4.53 -11.89
C LYS A 130 -2.83 3.08 -11.50
N VAL A 131 -3.78 2.48 -10.80
CA VAL A 131 -3.81 1.04 -10.61
C VAL A 131 -4.22 0.48 -11.98
N GLU A 132 -3.25 0.02 -12.76
CA GLU A 132 -3.57 -0.84 -13.89
C GLU A 132 -4.07 -2.15 -13.31
N ASP A 133 -5.36 -2.45 -13.50
CA ASP A 133 -5.94 -3.71 -13.09
C ASP A 133 -5.09 -4.85 -13.70
N ALA A 134 -4.36 -5.57 -12.85
CA ALA A 134 -3.61 -6.77 -13.24
C ALA A 134 -4.51 -7.87 -13.86
N ASN A 135 -5.84 -7.67 -13.87
CA ASN A 135 -6.82 -8.52 -14.52
C ASN A 135 -6.93 -8.32 -16.05
N ALA A 136 -6.21 -7.39 -16.67
CA ALA A 136 -6.17 -7.28 -18.13
C ALA A 136 -5.31 -8.36 -18.83
N ALA A 137 -4.46 -9.09 -18.09
CA ALA A 137 -3.59 -10.13 -18.64
C ALA A 137 -4.23 -11.54 -18.71
N ALA A 138 -5.46 -11.72 -18.22
CA ALA A 138 -6.17 -13.01 -18.29
C ALA A 138 -7.18 -13.12 -19.44
N LYS A 139 -7.22 -12.14 -20.37
CA LYS A 139 -8.17 -12.11 -21.50
C LYS A 139 -7.55 -11.66 -22.83
N ASN A 140 -6.33 -12.11 -23.14
CA ASN A 140 -5.85 -12.17 -24.52
C ASN A 140 -5.07 -13.47 -24.75
#